data_AF-A0A673GEF7-F1
#
_entry.id   AF-A0A673GEF7-F1
#
_cell.length_a   1.000
_cell.length_b   1.000
_cell.length_c   1.000
_cell.angle_alpha   90.00
_cell.angle_beta   90.00
_cell.angle_gamma   90.00
#
_symmetry.space_group_name_H-M   'P 1'
#
loop_
_entity.id
_entity.type
_entity.pdbx_description
1 polymer ?
#
loop_
_entity_poly.entity_id
_entity_poly.type
_entity_poly.pdbx_seq_one_letter_code
_entity_poly.pdbx_strand_id
1 'polypeptide(L)'
;MATPAEQDLVLAEAESNKERAQVFGILRLQEDKSAAEKVSGAAMKSGDGRWQAPIFALARKASETFSGGIHVLPKVTEPKTSTFPEEWGAKAFRDPMAMERANLLNMAKLSIKGLIESALSFGRTLDSDYPPLQQFFVVMEHCLKHGLKVKKSFLGYNKSLWGPLEMVEKLCPEAGEIAASVRDLPGLKTPLGRARAWLRLALMQKKLADYLRLLITRKDILSEFYENSAVMLEEEGAVIVGLLVGLNVIDANLCVKGEDLDTQVGVIDFSMYLKNDIDDDYRSEERNGQISAILDQKNYVEELNRQLNSTVQGLQGRVESLEKSNSKLIEELAIAKNNIIKLQEENHQLRTENSVILMKAQQRLEVLLRDLNCELDTYKQSRQGLDEMYNEARRQLKEECQLRQVLHSEHFQSFSSVSIVYLNIIRIFNLA
;
A
#
# COMPACT_ATOMS: atom_id res chain seq x y z
N MET A 1 -35.64 -34.11 -58.11
CA MET A 1 -34.78 -34.36 -56.93
C MET A 1 -33.55 -33.49 -57.09
N ALA A 2 -33.58 -32.31 -56.48
CA ALA A 2 -32.90 -31.96 -55.21
C ALA A 2 -31.52 -31.36 -55.53
N THR A 3 -31.44 -30.06 -55.86
CA THR A 3 -31.38 -28.83 -55.01
C THR A 3 -29.97 -28.50 -54.50
N PRO A 4 -29.48 -27.26 -54.74
CA PRO A 4 -28.22 -26.76 -54.22
C PRO A 4 -28.44 -26.14 -52.83
N ALA A 5 -27.75 -26.63 -51.82
CA ALA A 5 -27.76 -26.08 -50.47
C ALA A 5 -26.33 -26.05 -49.97
N GLU A 6 -25.59 -24.97 -50.26
CA GLU A 6 -24.29 -24.71 -49.61
C GLU A 6 -23.78 -23.26 -49.77
N GLN A 7 -24.65 -22.28 -50.03
CA GLN A 7 -24.26 -20.86 -50.07
C GLN A 7 -25.05 -19.91 -49.14
N ASP A 8 -26.04 -20.40 -48.37
CA ASP A 8 -26.88 -19.55 -47.49
C ASP A 8 -26.54 -19.63 -45.98
N LEU A 9 -25.46 -20.31 -45.60
CA LEU A 9 -25.13 -20.53 -44.17
C LEU A 9 -23.99 -19.69 -43.60
N VAL A 10 -23.39 -18.78 -44.38
CA VAL A 10 -22.31 -17.89 -43.90
C VAL A 10 -22.76 -16.43 -43.71
N LEU A 11 -23.99 -16.07 -44.13
CA LEU A 11 -24.53 -14.73 -43.94
C LEU A 11 -25.40 -14.58 -42.67
N ALA A 12 -25.84 -15.68 -42.04
CA ALA A 12 -26.71 -15.62 -40.86
C ALA A 12 -25.96 -15.49 -39.51
N GLU A 13 -24.66 -15.80 -39.45
CA GLU A 13 -23.87 -15.64 -38.20
C GLU A 13 -23.14 -14.29 -38.09
N ALA A 14 -23.14 -13.47 -39.14
CA ALA A 14 -22.50 -12.15 -39.14
C ALA A 14 -23.41 -11.00 -38.68
N GLU A 15 -24.73 -11.17 -38.66
CA GLU A 15 -25.69 -10.12 -38.26
C GLU A 15 -26.18 -10.24 -36.81
N SER A 16 -26.03 -11.38 -36.15
CA SER A 16 -26.48 -11.56 -34.75
C SER A 16 -25.50 -10.98 -33.70
N ASN A 17 -24.31 -10.52 -34.08
CA ASN A 17 -23.28 -10.07 -33.14
C ASN A 17 -23.08 -8.54 -33.08
N LYS A 18 -24.02 -7.75 -33.66
CA LYS A 18 -23.94 -6.28 -33.67
C LYS A 18 -24.90 -5.54 -32.73
N GLU A 19 -25.77 -6.23 -31.98
CA GLU A 19 -26.75 -5.57 -31.09
C GLU A 19 -26.51 -5.74 -29.58
N ARG A 20 -25.34 -6.21 -29.14
CA ARG A 20 -25.02 -6.34 -27.70
C ARG A 20 -23.72 -5.66 -27.24
N ALA A 21 -23.41 -4.49 -27.80
CA ALA A 21 -22.27 -3.68 -27.36
C ALA A 21 -22.58 -2.18 -27.20
N GLN A 22 -23.80 -1.83 -26.77
CA GLN A 22 -24.16 -0.45 -26.41
C GLN A 22 -24.81 -0.37 -25.03
N VAL A 23 -24.10 -0.77 -23.98
CA VAL A 23 -24.30 -0.23 -22.62
C VAL A 23 -22.92 -0.23 -21.96
N PHE A 24 -22.62 0.84 -21.21
CA PHE A 24 -21.33 1.18 -20.58
C PHE A 24 -20.36 2.03 -21.42
N GLY A 25 -20.85 3.22 -21.80
CA GLY A 25 -19.99 4.36 -22.10
C GLY A 25 -19.41 4.96 -20.81
N ILE A 26 -18.15 4.62 -20.53
CA ILE A 26 -17.29 5.37 -19.61
C ILE A 26 -17.07 6.76 -20.22
N LEU A 27 -17.66 7.80 -19.63
CA LEU A 27 -17.40 9.19 -19.97
C LEU A 27 -15.95 9.55 -19.59
N ARG A 28 -15.04 9.43 -20.55
CA ARG A 28 -13.77 10.17 -20.56
C ARG A 28 -14.09 11.64 -20.84
N LEU A 29 -13.86 12.50 -19.86
CA LEU A 29 -13.78 13.94 -20.07
C LEU A 29 -12.53 14.22 -20.92
N GLN A 30 -12.76 14.63 -22.16
CA GLN A 30 -11.75 15.12 -23.07
C GLN A 30 -11.71 16.65 -22.93
N GLU A 31 -10.57 17.17 -22.48
CA GLU A 31 -10.28 18.61 -22.42
C GLU A 31 -10.20 19.16 -23.85
N ASP A 32 -11.11 20.06 -24.22
CA ASP A 32 -10.98 20.86 -25.44
C ASP A 32 -10.15 22.13 -25.18
N LYS A 33 -9.11 22.30 -25.98
CA LYS A 33 -8.38 23.56 -26.15
C LYS A 33 -9.09 24.42 -27.19
N SER A 34 -9.51 25.63 -26.82
CA SER A 34 -9.79 26.71 -27.77
C SER A 34 -9.15 28.02 -27.30
N ALA A 35 -8.62 28.77 -28.25
CA ALA A 35 -7.73 29.90 -28.07
C ALA A 35 -8.44 31.24 -27.78
N ALA A 36 -7.79 32.02 -26.91
CA ALA A 36 -7.62 33.48 -26.85
C ALA A 36 -8.81 34.45 -27.02
N GLU A 37 -9.08 35.21 -25.94
CA GLU A 37 -9.21 36.67 -25.99
C GLU A 37 -8.88 37.31 -24.62
N LYS A 38 -8.15 38.44 -24.63
CA LYS A 38 -7.65 39.19 -23.46
C LYS A 38 -8.64 40.29 -23.05
N VAL A 39 -9.02 40.40 -21.78
CA VAL A 39 -9.22 41.69 -21.05
C VAL A 39 -8.97 41.49 -19.53
N SER A 40 -8.43 42.54 -18.93
CA SER A 40 -7.91 42.80 -17.57
C SER A 40 -8.83 42.58 -16.35
N GLY A 41 -8.24 42.31 -15.17
CA GLY A 41 -8.78 42.77 -13.88
C GLY A 41 -8.55 41.87 -12.65
N ALA A 42 -7.63 42.29 -11.78
CA ALA A 42 -7.53 42.12 -10.32
C ALA A 42 -8.06 40.85 -9.57
N ALA A 43 -7.12 40.22 -8.86
CA ALA A 43 -7.20 39.65 -7.49
C ALA A 43 -8.21 38.52 -7.14
N MET A 44 -7.66 37.37 -6.74
CA MET A 44 -7.85 36.69 -5.43
C MET A 44 -7.96 35.15 -5.52
N LYS A 45 -6.96 34.46 -4.93
CA LYS A 45 -6.96 33.13 -4.28
C LYS A 45 -7.21 31.81 -5.05
N SER A 46 -6.52 30.78 -4.50
CA SER A 46 -6.68 29.31 -4.61
C SER A 46 -6.42 28.69 -6.00
N GLY A 47 -5.49 27.75 -6.21
CA GLY A 47 -4.87 26.78 -5.30
C GLY A 47 -5.59 25.44 -5.41
N ASP A 48 -5.23 24.62 -6.41
CA ASP A 48 -4.98 23.20 -6.18
C ASP A 48 -4.30 22.53 -7.39
N GLY A 49 -3.47 21.52 -7.13
CA GLY A 49 -2.82 20.76 -8.21
C GLY A 49 -1.55 20.00 -7.83
N ARG A 50 -1.49 19.38 -6.64
CA ARG A 50 -0.44 18.37 -6.38
C ARG A 50 -0.84 17.31 -5.35
N TRP A 51 -1.98 16.66 -5.57
CA TRP A 51 -2.31 15.40 -4.89
C TRP A 51 -1.62 14.24 -5.59
N GLN A 52 -0.30 14.13 -5.41
CA GLN A 52 0.51 12.96 -5.75
C GLN A 52 1.91 13.13 -5.13
N ALA A 53 1.99 13.13 -3.80
CA ALA A 53 3.14 12.68 -3.01
C ALA A 53 2.92 12.92 -1.50
N PRO A 54 2.54 11.91 -0.70
CA PRO A 54 2.61 12.04 0.74
C PRO A 54 3.26 10.84 1.43
N ILE A 55 4.52 10.50 1.10
CA ILE A 55 5.38 9.69 2.00
C ILE A 55 6.81 10.27 2.08
N PHE A 56 7.37 10.79 0.98
CA PHE A 56 8.75 11.33 0.98
C PHE A 56 8.90 12.79 1.43
N ALA A 57 7.81 13.57 1.50
CA ALA A 57 7.88 14.99 1.89
C ALA A 57 7.91 15.23 3.42
N LEU A 58 7.43 14.26 4.21
CA LEU A 58 7.43 14.33 5.67
C LEU A 58 8.85 14.10 6.26
N ALA A 59 9.67 13.29 5.58
CA ALA A 59 11.07 13.05 5.98
C ALA A 59 11.96 14.29 5.80
N ARG A 60 11.68 15.15 4.81
CA ARG A 60 12.50 16.35 4.56
C ARG A 60 12.15 17.49 5.52
N LYS A 61 10.88 17.62 5.93
CA LYS A 61 10.44 18.68 6.86
C LYS A 61 10.80 18.43 8.34
N ALA A 62 11.06 17.18 8.72
CA ALA A 62 11.63 16.85 10.04
C ALA A 62 13.15 17.07 10.11
N SER A 63 13.84 17.10 8.96
CA SER A 63 15.28 17.34 8.90
C SER A 63 15.66 18.82 8.90
N GLU A 64 14.71 19.71 8.63
CA GLU A 64 14.93 21.17 8.56
C GLU A 64 14.71 21.88 9.91
N THR A 65 14.08 21.25 10.90
CA THR A 65 13.84 21.85 12.23
C THR A 65 14.98 21.65 13.24
N PHE A 66 16.08 21.01 12.86
CA PHE A 66 17.28 20.88 13.73
C PHE A 66 18.44 21.81 13.34
N SER A 67 18.29 22.68 12.31
CA SER A 67 19.41 23.50 11.80
C SER A 67 19.28 25.01 12.06
N GLY A 68 18.30 25.49 12.83
CA GLY A 68 18.05 26.93 12.96
C GLY A 68 17.92 27.41 14.40
N GLY A 69 19.03 27.75 15.04
CA GLY A 69 18.99 28.45 16.33
C GLY A 69 20.28 28.40 17.13
N ILE A 70 21.39 28.95 16.62
CA ILE A 70 22.54 29.31 17.46
C ILE A 70 22.70 30.82 17.40
N HIS A 71 22.38 31.46 18.53
CA HIS A 71 22.72 32.85 18.78
C HIS A 71 24.25 33.01 18.76
N VAL A 72 24.71 33.98 17.98
CA VAL A 72 26.08 34.50 17.93
C VAL A 72 26.43 35.15 19.27
N LEU A 73 27.56 34.77 19.88
CA LEU A 73 28.38 35.54 20.84
C LEU A 73 29.79 34.85 20.93
N PRO A 74 30.84 35.55 21.39
CA PRO A 74 32.01 35.83 20.56
C PRO A 74 33.20 34.88 20.78
N LYS A 75 34.04 34.87 19.75
CA LYS A 75 35.32 34.19 19.60
C LYS A 75 36.29 34.55 20.74
N VAL A 76 36.61 33.59 21.60
CA VAL A 76 37.78 33.63 22.48
C VAL A 76 38.81 32.65 21.94
N THR A 77 40.02 33.16 21.77
CA THR A 77 41.21 32.50 21.26
C THR A 77 41.96 31.74 22.36
N GLU A 78 42.50 30.58 21.97
CA GLU A 78 43.60 29.78 22.57
C GLU A 78 43.28 28.81 23.74
N PRO A 79 44.08 27.73 23.97
CA PRO A 79 45.20 27.18 23.18
C PRO A 79 45.05 25.68 22.82
N LYS A 80 45.91 25.25 21.88
CA LYS A 80 46.18 23.85 21.55
C LYS A 80 46.88 23.16 22.71
N THR A 81 46.21 22.21 23.36
CA THR A 81 46.88 21.14 24.12
C THR A 81 45.92 19.98 24.36
N SER A 82 46.00 18.98 23.50
CA SER A 82 45.98 17.56 23.91
C SER A 82 46.09 16.70 22.66
N THR A 83 47.25 16.05 22.54
CA THR A 83 47.49 14.95 21.63
C THR A 83 46.67 13.75 22.12
N PHE A 84 45.37 13.73 21.84
CA PHE A 84 44.60 12.49 21.91
C PHE A 84 44.83 11.73 20.59
N PRO A 85 45.16 10.42 20.62
CA PRO A 85 45.48 9.70 19.41
C PRO A 85 44.25 9.67 18.49
N GLU A 86 44.41 10.24 17.31
CA GLU A 86 43.53 10.19 16.13
C GLU A 86 43.32 8.75 15.59
N GLU A 87 43.56 7.74 16.42
CA GLU A 87 43.70 6.33 16.09
C GLU A 87 42.39 5.54 16.27
N TRP A 88 41.41 6.10 16.98
CA TRP A 88 40.12 5.45 17.23
C TRP A 88 39.18 5.50 16.02
N GLY A 89 39.27 6.56 15.20
CA GLY A 89 38.45 6.72 13.99
C GLY A 89 38.91 5.85 12.81
N ALA A 90 40.21 5.62 12.67
CA ALA A 90 40.78 4.88 11.54
C ALA A 90 40.73 3.35 11.73
N LYS A 91 40.68 2.83 12.97
CA LYS A 91 40.60 1.38 13.26
C LYS A 91 39.19 0.80 13.16
N ALA A 92 38.15 1.63 13.09
CA ALA A 92 36.75 1.18 12.97
C ALA A 92 36.42 0.56 11.59
N PHE A 93 37.31 0.69 10.60
CA PHE A 93 37.25 -0.04 9.33
C PHE A 93 37.94 -1.43 9.37
N ARG A 94 38.36 -1.90 10.56
CA ARG A 94 38.83 -3.30 10.70
C ARG A 94 37.66 -4.25 10.45
N ASP A 95 37.97 -5.33 9.73
CA ASP A 95 37.12 -6.50 9.48
C ASP A 95 36.09 -6.71 10.62
N PRO A 96 34.78 -6.52 10.36
CA PRO A 96 33.73 -6.67 11.37
C PRO A 96 33.82 -8.00 12.12
N MET A 97 34.22 -9.08 11.43
CA MET A 97 34.41 -10.39 12.04
C MET A 97 35.57 -10.39 13.05
N ALA A 98 36.68 -9.70 12.76
CA ALA A 98 37.80 -9.60 13.70
C ALA A 98 37.42 -8.80 14.96
N MET A 99 36.59 -7.76 14.81
CA MET A 99 36.07 -7.02 15.96
C MET A 99 35.13 -7.89 16.81
N GLU A 100 34.22 -8.64 16.18
CA GLU A 100 33.34 -9.59 16.86
C GLU A 100 34.13 -10.67 17.62
N ARG A 101 35.17 -11.26 16.99
CA ARG A 101 36.05 -12.22 17.67
C ARG A 101 36.75 -11.63 18.89
N ALA A 102 37.31 -10.42 18.76
CA ALA A 102 37.96 -9.75 19.87
C ALA A 102 36.99 -9.47 21.03
N ASN A 103 35.76 -9.06 20.73
CA ASN A 103 34.72 -8.84 21.72
C ASN A 103 34.33 -10.15 22.43
N LEU A 104 34.11 -11.23 21.68
CA LEU A 104 33.81 -12.55 22.25
C LEU A 104 34.95 -13.09 23.12
N LEU A 105 36.20 -12.88 22.71
CA LEU A 105 37.36 -13.22 23.53
C LEU A 105 37.37 -12.47 24.86
N ASN A 106 37.10 -11.17 24.84
CA ASN A 106 37.06 -10.36 26.06
C ASN A 106 35.92 -10.79 26.98
N MET A 107 34.75 -11.10 26.42
CA MET A 107 33.62 -11.63 27.17
C MET A 107 33.93 -12.99 27.80
N ALA A 108 34.55 -13.89 27.03
CA ALA A 108 34.99 -15.19 27.54
C ALA A 108 36.02 -15.03 28.68
N LYS A 109 37.00 -14.13 28.53
CA LYS A 109 37.99 -13.83 29.57
C LYS A 109 37.33 -13.36 30.86
N LEU A 110 36.44 -12.37 30.78
CA LEU A 110 35.72 -11.83 31.94
C LEU A 110 34.84 -12.88 32.59
N SER A 111 34.11 -13.66 31.80
CA SER A 111 33.22 -14.69 32.28
C SER A 111 33.95 -15.85 32.96
N ILE A 112 35.02 -16.37 32.34
CA ILE A 112 35.84 -17.44 32.91
C ILE A 112 36.52 -16.97 34.19
N LYS A 113 37.16 -15.79 34.17
CA LYS A 113 37.81 -15.22 35.35
C LYS A 113 36.80 -15.04 36.50
N GLY A 114 35.69 -14.36 36.24
CA GLY A 114 34.66 -14.10 37.23
C GLY A 114 34.03 -15.38 37.78
N LEU A 115 33.82 -16.39 36.94
CA LEU A 115 33.32 -17.70 37.39
C LEU A 115 34.33 -18.39 38.31
N ILE A 116 35.63 -18.42 37.96
CA ILE A 116 36.65 -19.05 38.81
C ILE A 116 36.76 -18.33 40.15
N GLU A 117 36.89 -17.00 40.14
CA GLU A 117 37.00 -16.20 41.38
C GLU A 117 35.76 -16.37 42.26
N SER A 118 34.57 -16.28 41.66
CA SER A 118 33.31 -16.40 42.41
C SER A 118 33.13 -17.83 42.94
N ALA A 119 33.42 -18.87 42.17
CA ALA A 119 33.32 -20.26 42.60
C ALA A 119 34.29 -20.60 43.73
N LEU A 120 35.55 -20.14 43.61
CA LEU A 120 36.56 -20.34 44.66
C LEU A 120 36.18 -19.60 45.95
N SER A 121 35.59 -18.41 45.85
CA SER A 121 35.09 -17.67 47.03
C SER A 121 33.87 -18.33 47.66
N PHE A 122 33.01 -18.96 46.85
CA PHE A 122 31.80 -19.65 47.31
C PHE A 122 32.12 -20.96 48.03
N GLY A 123 33.16 -21.68 47.60
CA GLY A 123 33.75 -22.82 48.32
C GLY A 123 32.84 -24.06 48.44
N ARG A 124 31.77 -24.13 47.64
CA ARG A 124 30.82 -25.26 47.58
C ARG A 124 30.61 -25.70 46.14
N THR A 125 30.10 -26.91 45.95
CA THR A 125 29.68 -27.42 44.63
C THR A 125 28.63 -26.49 44.01
N LEU A 126 28.84 -26.09 42.76
CA LEU A 126 27.93 -25.21 42.03
C LEU A 126 26.73 -25.98 41.47
N ASP A 127 25.55 -25.37 41.52
CA ASP A 127 24.33 -25.87 40.92
C ASP A 127 23.98 -25.13 39.61
N SER A 128 22.90 -25.54 38.96
CA SER A 128 22.40 -24.94 37.71
C SER A 128 21.95 -23.48 37.87
N ASP A 129 21.57 -23.07 39.08
CA ASP A 129 20.99 -21.77 39.38
C ASP A 129 22.06 -20.71 39.67
N TYR A 130 23.32 -21.11 39.77
CA TYR A 130 24.44 -20.22 40.05
C TYR A 130 24.69 -19.21 38.91
N PRO A 131 24.44 -17.90 39.11
CA PRO A 131 24.41 -16.93 38.01
C PRO A 131 25.73 -16.79 37.23
N PRO A 132 26.92 -16.75 37.86
CA PRO A 132 28.18 -16.70 37.12
C PRO A 132 28.38 -17.90 36.19
N LEU A 133 27.85 -19.08 36.58
CA LEU A 133 27.93 -20.29 35.77
C LEU A 133 26.93 -20.28 34.61
N GLN A 134 25.71 -19.78 34.82
CA GLN A 134 24.75 -19.56 33.73
C GLN A 134 25.33 -18.62 32.67
N GLN A 135 25.87 -17.49 33.11
CA GLN A 135 26.53 -16.50 32.26
C GLN A 135 27.67 -17.11 31.45
N PHE A 136 28.49 -17.96 32.07
CA PHE A 136 29.54 -18.72 31.39
C PHE A 136 29.01 -19.57 30.25
N PHE A 137 27.96 -20.37 30.47
CA PHE A 137 27.39 -21.19 29.40
C PHE A 137 26.83 -20.35 28.25
N VAL A 138 26.21 -19.20 28.54
CA VAL A 138 25.73 -18.28 27.52
C VAL A 138 26.89 -17.72 26.69
N VAL A 139 27.96 -17.25 27.33
CA VAL A 139 29.14 -16.71 26.63
C VAL A 139 29.82 -17.79 25.79
N MET A 140 29.98 -19.00 26.32
CA MET A 140 30.54 -20.12 25.58
C MET A 140 29.69 -20.52 24.36
N GLU A 141 28.37 -20.51 24.50
CA GLU A 141 27.47 -20.75 23.37
C GLU A 141 27.67 -19.71 22.25
N HIS A 142 27.81 -18.43 22.60
CA HIS A 142 28.08 -17.37 21.61
C HIS A 142 29.44 -17.56 20.92
N CYS A 143 30.48 -17.89 21.69
CA CYS A 143 31.81 -18.17 21.14
C CYS A 143 31.77 -19.34 20.14
N LEU A 144 31.09 -20.42 20.50
CA LEU A 144 30.99 -21.61 19.65
C LEU A 144 30.02 -21.42 18.47
N LYS A 145 29.07 -20.48 18.53
CA LYS A 145 28.16 -20.17 17.40
C LYS A 145 28.77 -19.24 16.37
N HIS A 146 29.75 -18.43 16.76
CA HIS A 146 30.34 -17.43 15.88
C HIS A 146 31.00 -18.08 14.66
N GLY A 147 30.57 -17.65 13.47
CA GLY A 147 31.07 -18.17 12.19
C GLY A 147 30.64 -19.59 11.85
N LEU A 148 29.59 -20.15 12.49
CA LEU A 148 29.01 -21.42 12.04
C LEU A 148 28.37 -21.28 10.65
N LYS A 149 28.79 -22.17 9.73
CA LYS A 149 28.24 -22.28 8.38
C LYS A 149 26.80 -22.77 8.44
N VAL A 150 25.93 -22.17 7.62
CA VAL A 150 24.57 -22.66 7.42
C VAL A 150 24.62 -23.86 6.49
N LYS A 151 24.45 -25.08 7.01
CA LYS A 151 24.30 -26.28 6.16
C LYS A 151 22.85 -26.42 5.70
N LYS A 152 22.64 -26.60 4.39
CA LYS A 152 21.34 -26.99 3.82
C LYS A 152 21.02 -28.43 4.25
N SER A 153 19.96 -28.62 5.00
CA SER A 153 19.38 -29.93 5.31
C SER A 153 18.08 -30.10 4.52
N PHE A 154 17.66 -31.35 4.30
CA PHE A 154 16.43 -31.71 3.57
C PHE A 154 15.16 -31.12 4.22
N LEU A 155 15.24 -30.75 5.51
CA LEU A 155 14.16 -30.15 6.30
C LEU A 155 14.36 -28.65 6.58
N GLY A 156 15.34 -27.98 5.96
CA GLY A 156 15.59 -26.54 6.10
C GLY A 156 17.06 -26.17 6.32
N TYR A 157 17.30 -24.87 6.53
CA TYR A 157 18.61 -24.31 6.87
C TYR A 157 18.80 -24.39 8.40
N ASN A 158 19.81 -25.09 8.91
CA ASN A 158 20.04 -25.15 10.36
C ASN A 158 21.53 -24.97 10.72
N LYS A 159 21.83 -23.94 11.52
CA LYS A 159 23.14 -23.73 12.15
C LYS A 159 23.23 -24.61 13.40
N SER A 160 23.68 -25.84 13.24
CA SER A 160 23.74 -26.80 14.34
C SER A 160 25.09 -26.72 15.07
N LEU A 161 25.08 -26.22 16.30
CA LEU A 161 26.22 -26.29 17.21
C LEU A 161 26.56 -27.73 17.64
N TRP A 162 25.59 -28.64 17.56
CA TRP A 162 25.81 -30.06 17.90
C TRP A 162 26.81 -30.75 16.96
N GLY A 163 26.83 -30.39 15.67
CA GLY A 163 27.65 -31.07 14.67
C GLY A 163 29.15 -31.10 15.01
N PRO A 164 29.79 -29.94 15.29
CA PRO A 164 31.17 -29.90 15.76
C PRO A 164 31.40 -30.68 17.07
N LEU A 165 30.48 -30.60 18.03
CA LEU A 165 30.63 -31.23 19.34
C LEU A 165 30.50 -32.76 19.28
N GLU A 166 29.65 -33.27 18.40
CA GLU A 166 29.51 -34.70 18.13
C GLU A 166 30.80 -35.30 17.58
N MET A 167 31.61 -34.53 16.84
CA MET A 167 32.92 -34.99 16.35
C MET A 167 33.92 -35.30 17.48
N VAL A 168 33.73 -34.74 18.68
CA VAL A 168 34.63 -35.02 19.82
C VAL A 168 34.62 -36.51 20.17
N GLU A 169 33.46 -37.18 20.09
CA GLU A 169 33.37 -38.63 20.42
C GLU A 169 34.23 -39.49 19.47
N LYS A 170 34.40 -39.03 18.22
CA LYS A 170 35.23 -39.71 17.22
C LYS A 170 36.72 -39.46 17.42
N LEU A 171 37.06 -38.34 18.04
CA LEU A 171 38.45 -37.94 18.32
C LEU A 171 38.92 -38.46 19.69
N CYS A 172 38.00 -38.63 20.64
CA CYS A 172 38.28 -39.11 21.98
C CYS A 172 37.18 -40.07 22.45
N PRO A 173 37.48 -41.38 22.57
CA PRO A 173 36.52 -42.38 23.04
C PRO A 173 35.93 -42.08 24.43
N GLU A 174 36.67 -41.37 25.31
CA GLU A 174 36.17 -40.95 26.63
C GLU A 174 34.96 -40.00 26.52
N ALA A 175 34.89 -39.20 25.44
CA ALA A 175 33.75 -38.32 25.19
C ALA A 175 32.51 -39.09 24.68
N GLY A 176 32.63 -40.38 24.40
CA GLY A 176 31.52 -41.24 24.00
C GLY A 176 30.45 -41.36 25.09
N GLU A 177 30.85 -41.35 26.36
CA GLU A 177 29.91 -41.45 27.50
C GLU A 177 28.99 -40.23 27.58
N ILE A 178 29.53 -39.02 27.43
CA ILE A 178 28.73 -37.79 27.43
C ILE A 178 27.88 -37.69 26.16
N ALA A 179 28.40 -38.10 25.01
CA ALA A 179 27.65 -38.08 23.76
C ALA A 179 26.46 -39.04 23.81
N ALA A 180 26.64 -40.25 24.35
CA ALA A 180 25.54 -41.18 24.63
C ALA A 180 24.54 -40.59 25.63
N SER A 181 25.03 -40.04 26.75
CA SER A 181 24.17 -39.44 27.78
C SER A 181 23.28 -38.31 27.25
N VAL A 182 23.79 -37.49 26.32
CA VAL A 182 23.02 -36.42 25.67
C VAL A 182 21.99 -36.95 24.67
N ARG A 183 22.32 -38.02 23.93
CA ARG A 183 21.38 -38.66 22.99
C ARG A 183 20.22 -39.34 23.70
N ASP A 184 20.49 -39.95 24.85
CA ASP A 184 19.51 -40.71 25.62
C ASP A 184 18.72 -39.84 26.63
N LEU A 185 18.98 -38.52 26.65
CA LEU A 185 18.33 -37.61 27.59
C LEU A 185 16.85 -37.37 27.22
N PRO A 186 15.89 -37.79 28.06
CA PRO A 186 14.48 -37.58 27.77
C PRO A 186 14.12 -36.10 27.88
N GLY A 187 13.39 -35.58 26.89
CA GLY A 187 12.94 -34.19 26.84
C GLY A 187 13.74 -33.30 25.89
N LEU A 188 14.92 -33.73 25.43
CA LEU A 188 15.80 -32.93 24.56
C LEU A 188 15.52 -33.17 23.07
N LYS A 189 14.87 -32.21 22.43
CA LYS A 189 14.38 -32.31 21.05
C LYS A 189 15.28 -31.60 20.05
N THR A 190 15.99 -30.53 20.46
CA THR A 190 16.76 -29.70 19.53
C THR A 190 18.26 -29.99 19.56
N PRO A 191 18.98 -29.80 18.43
CA PRO A 191 20.45 -29.88 18.41
C PRO A 191 21.11 -28.84 19.33
N LEU A 192 20.48 -27.67 19.51
CA LEU A 192 21.00 -26.64 20.41
C LEU A 192 20.89 -27.08 21.88
N GLY A 193 19.76 -27.65 22.27
CA GLY A 193 19.60 -28.26 23.59
C GLY A 193 20.63 -29.36 23.84
N ARG A 194 20.91 -30.20 22.84
CA ARG A 194 21.98 -31.23 22.90
C ARG A 194 23.36 -30.61 23.17
N ALA A 195 23.71 -29.56 22.45
CA ALA A 195 24.96 -28.84 22.69
C ALA A 195 25.03 -28.26 24.11
N ARG A 196 23.94 -27.70 24.62
CA ARG A 196 23.84 -27.14 25.98
C ARG A 196 23.99 -28.20 27.07
N ALA A 197 23.37 -29.36 26.90
CA ALA A 197 23.51 -30.50 27.81
C ALA A 197 24.96 -31.02 27.79
N TRP A 198 25.55 -31.13 26.60
CA TRP A 198 26.93 -31.57 26.43
C TRP A 198 27.94 -30.65 27.11
N LEU A 199 27.78 -29.32 26.98
CA LEU A 199 28.67 -28.35 27.64
C LEU A 199 28.61 -28.50 29.17
N ARG A 200 27.41 -28.70 29.73
CA ARG A 200 27.23 -28.92 31.18
C ARG A 200 27.90 -30.22 31.63
N LEU A 201 27.69 -31.32 30.91
CA LEU A 201 28.28 -32.62 31.22
C LEU A 201 29.81 -32.60 31.08
N ALA A 202 30.34 -31.97 30.03
CA ALA A 202 31.78 -31.81 29.83
C ALA A 202 32.45 -30.98 30.94
N LEU A 203 31.75 -29.95 31.45
CA LEU A 203 32.21 -29.17 32.59
C LEU A 203 32.20 -30.01 33.88
N MET A 204 31.12 -30.75 34.16
CA MET A 204 31.04 -31.65 35.32
C MET A 204 32.13 -32.74 35.30
N GLN A 205 32.49 -33.24 34.11
CA GLN A 205 33.63 -34.16 33.94
C GLN A 205 35.01 -33.49 34.07
N LYS A 206 35.09 -32.15 34.19
CA LYS A 206 36.34 -31.38 34.20
C LYS A 206 37.20 -31.62 32.95
N LYS A 207 36.55 -31.87 31.81
CA LYS A 207 37.19 -32.21 30.53
C LYS A 207 36.82 -31.25 29.39
N LEU A 208 36.01 -30.22 29.67
CA LEU A 208 35.55 -29.26 28.67
C LEU A 208 36.71 -28.63 27.87
N ALA A 209 37.77 -28.20 28.55
CA ALA A 209 38.94 -27.62 27.90
C ALA A 209 39.66 -28.64 27.00
N ASP A 210 39.78 -29.89 27.45
CA ASP A 210 40.44 -30.96 26.70
C ASP A 210 39.66 -31.31 25.43
N TYR A 211 38.33 -31.44 25.54
CA TYR A 211 37.47 -31.72 24.40
C TYR A 211 37.49 -30.62 23.35
N LEU A 212 37.40 -29.35 23.77
CA LEU A 212 37.48 -28.23 22.83
C LEU A 212 38.88 -28.08 22.23
N ARG A 213 39.94 -28.42 22.98
CA ARG A 213 41.32 -28.45 22.46
C ARG A 213 41.47 -29.43 21.31
N LEU A 214 40.85 -30.60 21.39
CA LEU A 214 40.86 -31.59 20.30
C LEU A 214 40.21 -31.03 19.03
N LEU A 215 39.10 -30.30 19.16
CA LEU A 215 38.43 -29.67 18.03
C LEU A 215 39.30 -28.61 17.35
N ILE A 216 39.85 -27.65 18.11
CA ILE A 216 40.63 -26.56 17.53
C ILE A 216 41.99 -27.00 16.97
N THR A 217 42.51 -28.14 17.45
CA THR A 217 43.76 -28.73 16.92
C THR A 217 43.50 -29.37 15.54
N ARG A 218 42.31 -29.94 15.33
CA ARG A 218 41.88 -30.54 14.06
C ARG A 218 41.10 -29.54 13.19
N LYS A 219 41.78 -28.44 12.83
CA LYS A 219 41.21 -27.39 11.96
C LYS A 219 40.73 -27.94 10.61
N ASP A 220 41.36 -28.99 10.11
CA ASP A 220 40.98 -29.71 8.89
C ASP A 220 39.50 -30.13 8.94
N ILE A 221 39.09 -30.78 10.03
CA ILE A 221 37.71 -31.25 10.24
C ILE A 221 36.80 -30.08 10.66
N LEU A 222 37.29 -29.22 11.56
CA LEU A 222 36.48 -28.12 12.11
C LEU A 222 36.07 -27.11 11.03
N SER A 223 36.91 -26.92 10.00
CA SER A 223 36.63 -26.06 8.84
C SER A 223 35.41 -26.46 8.03
N GLU A 224 34.93 -27.71 8.13
CA GLU A 224 33.67 -28.13 7.48
C GLU A 224 32.43 -27.48 8.10
N PHE A 225 32.53 -27.03 9.36
CA PHE A 225 31.43 -26.48 10.13
C PHE A 225 31.53 -24.97 10.31
N TYR A 226 32.73 -24.41 10.28
CA TYR A 226 33.00 -23.00 10.53
C TYR A 226 33.55 -22.28 9.29
N GLU A 227 33.25 -21.00 9.17
CA GLU A 227 33.90 -20.06 8.28
C GLU A 227 35.32 -19.76 8.76
N ASN A 228 36.24 -19.46 7.84
CA ASN A 228 37.66 -19.31 8.17
C ASN A 228 37.90 -18.22 9.24
N SER A 229 37.09 -17.17 9.27
CA SER A 229 37.14 -16.07 10.24
C SER A 229 36.39 -16.33 11.56
N ALA A 230 35.99 -17.58 11.84
CA ALA A 230 35.31 -17.96 13.07
C ALA A 230 36.25 -17.98 14.28
N VAL A 231 35.71 -17.66 15.47
CA VAL A 231 36.46 -17.70 16.74
C VAL A 231 37.20 -19.03 16.93
N MET A 232 36.54 -20.16 16.66
CA MET A 232 37.11 -21.49 16.90
C MET A 232 38.20 -21.91 15.90
N LEU A 233 38.37 -21.19 14.78
CA LEU A 233 39.44 -21.44 13.80
C LEU A 233 40.60 -20.44 13.90
N GLU A 234 40.37 -19.30 14.55
CA GLU A 234 41.33 -18.22 14.75
C GLU A 234 42.05 -18.31 16.11
N GLU A 235 43.01 -17.42 16.34
CA GLU A 235 43.84 -17.40 17.56
C GLU A 235 43.01 -17.22 18.83
N GLU A 236 41.90 -16.48 18.77
CA GLU A 236 41.04 -16.22 19.92
C GLU A 236 40.46 -17.52 20.51
N GLY A 237 40.10 -18.50 19.66
CA GLY A 237 39.59 -19.80 20.12
C GLY A 237 40.64 -20.58 20.92
N ALA A 238 41.91 -20.54 20.50
CA ALA A 238 43.00 -21.18 21.24
C ALA A 238 43.21 -20.54 22.62
N VAL A 239 43.12 -19.21 22.70
CA VAL A 239 43.21 -18.49 23.97
C VAL A 239 42.04 -18.85 24.89
N ILE A 240 40.80 -18.85 24.37
CA ILE A 240 39.61 -19.23 25.16
C ILE A 240 39.79 -20.65 25.72
N VAL A 241 40.16 -21.62 24.88
CA VAL A 241 40.37 -23.01 25.31
C VAL A 241 41.48 -23.12 26.35
N GLY A 242 42.56 -22.35 26.23
CA GLY A 242 43.61 -22.28 27.24
C GLY A 242 43.10 -21.77 28.59
N LEU A 243 42.24 -20.76 28.60
CA LEU A 243 41.63 -20.21 29.82
C LEU A 243 40.65 -21.20 30.47
N LEU A 244 39.92 -22.00 29.67
CA LEU A 244 38.99 -23.01 30.18
C LEU A 244 39.66 -24.07 31.06
N VAL A 245 40.98 -24.29 30.93
CA VAL A 245 41.73 -25.20 31.81
C VAL A 245 41.61 -24.77 33.28
N GLY A 246 41.50 -23.47 33.54
CA GLY A 246 41.27 -22.94 34.88
C GLY A 246 39.95 -23.40 35.51
N LEU A 247 38.95 -23.78 34.72
CA LEU A 247 37.66 -24.26 35.22
C LEU A 247 37.74 -25.68 35.81
N ASN A 248 38.83 -26.42 35.59
CA ASN A 248 38.99 -27.78 36.13
C ASN A 248 38.98 -27.79 37.68
N VAL A 249 39.28 -26.67 38.32
CA VAL A 249 39.22 -26.53 39.79
C VAL A 249 37.78 -26.43 40.32
N ILE A 250 36.81 -26.09 39.47
CA ILE A 250 35.42 -25.88 39.86
C ILE A 250 34.72 -27.22 40.02
N ASP A 251 34.04 -27.42 41.15
CA ASP A 251 33.15 -28.55 41.38
C ASP A 251 31.71 -28.14 41.07
N ALA A 252 31.03 -28.89 40.20
CA ALA A 252 29.70 -28.56 39.71
C ALA A 252 28.84 -29.82 39.62
N ASN A 253 27.58 -29.72 40.06
CA ASN A 253 26.60 -30.77 39.97
C ASN A 253 25.32 -30.22 39.33
N LEU A 254 25.22 -30.35 38.01
CA LEU A 254 24.23 -29.66 37.20
C LEU A 254 23.08 -30.58 36.81
N CYS A 255 21.85 -30.08 36.99
CA CYS A 255 20.63 -30.81 36.68
C CYS A 255 20.35 -30.75 35.17
N VAL A 256 20.89 -31.68 34.39
CA VAL A 256 20.52 -31.79 32.96
C VAL A 256 19.16 -32.45 32.72
N LYS A 257 18.67 -33.26 33.67
CA LYS A 257 17.38 -33.97 33.56
C LYS A 257 16.24 -33.08 34.07
N GLY A 258 15.30 -32.74 33.20
CA GLY A 258 14.10 -31.95 33.54
C GLY A 258 14.23 -30.44 33.34
N GLU A 259 15.43 -29.93 33.03
CA GLU A 259 15.61 -28.55 32.57
C GLU A 259 15.23 -28.39 31.09
N ASP A 260 14.52 -27.32 30.75
CA ASP A 260 14.21 -26.97 29.36
C ASP A 260 15.41 -26.26 28.70
N LEU A 261 16.36 -27.07 28.24
CA LEU A 261 17.54 -26.62 27.51
C LEU A 261 17.25 -26.24 26.05
N ASP A 262 16.09 -26.63 25.51
CA ASP A 262 15.71 -26.36 24.12
C ASP A 262 15.25 -24.92 23.93
N THR A 263 14.48 -24.37 24.89
CA THR A 263 13.89 -23.03 24.77
C THR A 263 14.67 -21.92 25.47
N GLN A 264 15.69 -22.26 26.27
CA GLN A 264 16.47 -21.27 27.03
C GLN A 264 17.03 -20.17 26.11
N VAL A 265 16.73 -18.90 26.40
CA VAL A 265 17.34 -17.75 25.71
C VAL A 265 18.40 -17.17 26.62
N GLY A 266 19.67 -17.34 26.25
CA GLY A 266 20.80 -16.80 27.01
C GLY A 266 21.10 -15.36 26.61
N VAL A 267 20.86 -14.41 27.51
CA VAL A 267 21.31 -13.01 27.37
C VAL A 267 22.54 -12.80 28.24
N ILE A 268 23.55 -12.11 27.70
CA ILE A 268 24.77 -11.76 28.44
C ILE A 268 24.44 -10.60 29.38
N ASP A 269 24.53 -10.82 30.69
CA ASP A 269 24.37 -9.76 31.70
C ASP A 269 25.69 -9.02 31.93
N PHE A 270 25.81 -7.81 31.39
CA PHE A 270 26.99 -6.96 31.56
C PHE A 270 27.08 -6.31 32.95
N SER A 271 25.98 -6.25 33.71
CA SER A 271 25.97 -5.61 35.03
C SER A 271 26.87 -6.32 36.04
N MET A 272 27.11 -7.62 35.83
CA MET A 272 28.01 -8.44 36.64
C MET A 272 29.47 -7.99 36.56
N TYR A 273 29.89 -7.40 35.43
CA TYR A 273 31.29 -7.00 35.21
C TYR A 273 31.56 -5.53 35.49
N LEU A 274 30.51 -4.70 35.52
CA LEU A 274 30.64 -3.25 35.75
C LEU A 274 30.85 -2.88 37.22
N LYS A 275 30.66 -3.82 38.16
CA LYS A 275 30.67 -3.55 39.61
C LYS A 275 32.00 -3.77 40.32
N ASN A 276 32.97 -4.47 39.72
CA ASN A 276 34.13 -5.01 40.44
C ASN A 276 35.43 -4.18 40.38
N ASP A 277 35.43 -2.95 39.84
CA ASP A 277 36.61 -2.07 39.83
C ASP A 277 36.56 -0.98 40.93
N ILE A 278 35.93 -1.25 42.08
CA ILE A 278 35.70 -0.24 43.14
C ILE A 278 36.82 -0.18 44.20
N ASP A 279 37.75 -1.14 44.26
CA ASP A 279 38.72 -1.26 45.37
C ASP A 279 40.12 -0.63 45.15
N ASP A 280 40.26 0.42 44.33
CA ASP A 280 41.48 1.25 44.30
C ASP A 280 41.19 2.69 44.78
N ASP A 281 41.47 2.90 46.08
CA ASP A 281 41.18 4.07 46.93
C ASP A 281 41.86 5.39 46.48
N TYR A 282 42.80 5.34 45.52
CA TYR A 282 43.55 6.53 45.10
C TYR A 282 43.01 7.25 43.85
N ARG A 283 41.94 6.76 43.21
CA ARG A 283 41.29 7.42 42.04
C ARG A 283 39.86 7.92 42.30
N SER A 284 39.44 7.98 43.56
CA SER A 284 38.04 8.19 43.97
C SER A 284 37.47 9.56 43.55
N GLU A 285 38.23 10.65 43.65
CA GLU A 285 37.76 12.01 43.34
C GLU A 285 37.46 12.24 41.83
N GLU A 286 38.38 11.84 40.94
CA GLU A 286 38.15 11.91 39.47
C GLU A 286 37.01 11.01 39.02
N ARG A 287 36.89 9.81 39.61
CA ARG A 287 35.81 8.86 39.31
C ARG A 287 34.47 9.34 39.84
N ASN A 288 34.40 9.98 40.99
CA ASN A 288 33.17 10.60 41.50
C ASN A 288 32.70 11.75 40.59
N GLY A 289 33.64 12.54 40.06
CA GLY A 289 33.34 13.53 39.03
C GLY A 289 32.81 12.91 37.74
N GLN A 290 33.42 11.82 37.27
CA GLN A 290 32.94 11.06 36.12
C GLN A 290 31.58 10.39 36.36
N ILE A 291 31.35 9.82 37.54
CA ILE A 291 30.06 9.22 37.92
C ILE A 291 28.98 10.30 38.00
N SER A 292 29.28 11.48 38.56
CA SER A 292 28.36 12.62 38.56
C SER A 292 28.04 13.06 37.13
N ALA A 293 29.04 13.16 36.25
CA ALA A 293 28.83 13.51 34.85
C ALA A 293 28.00 12.45 34.09
N ILE A 294 28.21 11.16 34.36
CA ILE A 294 27.43 10.05 33.78
C ILE A 294 26.00 10.07 34.31
N LEU A 295 25.78 10.39 35.58
CA LEU A 295 24.45 10.52 36.16
C LEU A 295 23.70 11.73 35.61
N ASP A 296 24.37 12.87 35.42
CA ASP A 296 23.80 14.04 34.76
C ASP A 296 23.46 13.75 33.30
N GLN A 297 24.33 13.03 32.59
CA GLN A 297 24.07 12.58 31.23
C GLN A 297 22.90 11.58 31.18
N LYS A 298 22.80 10.68 32.15
CA LYS A 298 21.66 9.76 32.29
C LYS A 298 20.37 10.53 32.53
N ASN A 299 20.35 11.46 33.48
CA ASN A 299 19.19 12.30 33.77
C ASN A 299 18.76 13.11 32.54
N TYR A 300 19.72 13.65 31.79
CA TYR A 300 19.44 14.37 30.54
C TYR A 300 18.78 13.46 29.49
N VAL A 301 19.30 12.24 29.30
CA VAL A 301 18.73 11.25 28.38
C VAL A 301 17.34 10.78 28.85
N GLU A 302 17.15 10.59 30.15
CA GLU A 302 15.85 10.23 30.72
C GLU A 302 14.80 11.33 30.51
N GLU A 303 15.15 12.60 30.73
CA GLU A 303 14.26 13.72 30.47
C GLU A 303 13.98 13.88 28.96
N LEU A 304 14.98 13.68 28.10
CA LEU A 304 14.79 13.68 26.65
C LEU A 304 13.84 12.55 26.21
N ASN A 305 13.99 11.35 26.78
CA ASN A 305 13.07 10.24 26.54
C ASN A 305 11.66 10.54 27.05
N ARG A 306 11.53 11.25 28.18
CA ARG A 306 10.23 11.69 28.70
C ARG A 306 9.56 12.69 27.76
N GLN A 307 10.31 13.66 27.23
CA GLN A 307 9.82 14.62 26.23
C GLN A 307 9.48 13.95 24.90
N LEU A 308 10.30 13.00 24.45
CA LEU A 308 10.04 12.22 23.24
C LEU A 308 8.77 11.40 23.40
N ASN A 309 8.60 10.71 24.53
CA ASN A 309 7.38 9.96 24.83
C ASN A 309 6.14 10.87 24.86
N SER A 310 6.23 12.07 25.43
CA SER A 310 5.16 13.06 25.40
C SER A 310 4.82 13.50 23.96
N THR A 311 5.85 13.71 23.12
CA THR A 311 5.67 14.06 21.71
C THR A 311 5.03 12.92 20.92
N VAL A 312 5.47 11.68 21.16
CA VAL A 312 4.91 10.47 20.54
C VAL A 312 3.43 10.32 20.92
N GLN A 313 3.07 10.48 22.20
CA GLN A 313 1.67 10.45 22.63
C GLN A 313 0.85 11.57 21.97
N GLY A 314 1.40 12.78 21.86
CA GLY A 314 0.74 13.88 21.18
C GLY A 314 0.52 13.60 19.68
N LEU A 315 1.51 13.01 19.01
CA LEU A 315 1.39 12.59 17.61
C LEU A 315 0.38 11.45 17.44
N GLN A 316 0.38 10.46 18.33
CA GLN A 316 -0.60 9.37 18.35
C GLN A 316 -2.02 9.92 18.47
N GLY A 317 -2.29 10.83 19.41
CA GLY A 317 -3.61 11.47 19.54
C GLY A 317 -4.00 12.28 18.29
N ARG A 318 -3.05 12.91 17.60
CA ARG A 318 -3.32 13.59 16.32
C ARG A 318 -3.64 12.60 15.20
N VAL A 319 -2.95 11.46 15.15
CA VAL A 319 -3.24 10.38 14.19
C VAL A 319 -4.65 9.83 14.42
N GLU A 320 -5.01 9.51 15.66
CA GLU A 320 -6.36 9.03 15.99
C GLU A 320 -7.45 10.04 15.61
N SER A 321 -7.22 11.33 15.87
CA SER A 321 -8.14 12.41 15.47
C SER A 321 -8.29 12.50 13.95
N LEU A 322 -7.19 12.39 13.20
CA LEU A 322 -7.20 12.38 11.75
C LEU A 322 -7.90 11.13 11.19
N GLU A 323 -7.67 9.96 11.77
CA GLU A 323 -8.34 8.70 11.37
C GLU A 323 -9.86 8.79 11.59
N LYS A 324 -10.28 9.35 12.73
CA LYS A 324 -11.69 9.60 13.02
C LYS A 324 -12.30 10.61 12.04
N SER A 325 -11.58 11.68 11.71
CA SER A 325 -12.03 12.66 10.71
C SER A 325 -12.11 12.06 9.31
N ASN A 326 -11.14 11.23 8.93
CA ASN A 326 -11.10 10.58 7.62
C ASN A 326 -12.25 9.59 7.46
N SER A 327 -12.56 8.82 8.51
CA SER A 327 -13.72 7.91 8.52
C SER A 327 -15.04 8.65 8.29
N LYS A 328 -15.23 9.82 8.92
CA LYS A 328 -16.41 10.67 8.70
C LYS A 328 -16.48 11.20 7.27
N LEU A 329 -15.36 11.66 6.71
CA LEU A 329 -15.32 12.16 5.33
C LEU A 329 -15.63 11.05 4.31
N ILE A 330 -15.19 9.81 4.56
CA ILE A 330 -15.53 8.66 3.72
C ILE A 330 -17.04 8.39 3.76
N GLU A 331 -17.66 8.46 4.93
CA GLU A 331 -19.10 8.28 5.11
C GLU A 331 -19.90 9.38 4.40
N GLU A 332 -19.54 10.65 4.59
CA GLU A 332 -20.16 11.79 3.91
C GLU A 332 -20.02 11.69 2.39
N LEU A 333 -18.85 11.26 1.90
CA LEU A 333 -18.60 11.05 0.47
C LEU A 333 -19.48 9.92 -0.08
N ALA A 334 -19.68 8.83 0.67
CA ALA A 334 -20.56 7.75 0.28
C ALA A 334 -22.03 8.21 0.19
N ILE A 335 -22.49 9.01 1.16
CA ILE A 335 -23.83 9.60 1.15
C ILE A 335 -24.01 10.54 -0.06
N ALA A 336 -23.04 11.43 -0.31
CA ALA A 336 -23.07 12.35 -1.43
C ALA A 336 -23.10 11.60 -2.79
N LYS A 337 -22.31 10.53 -2.93
CA LYS A 337 -22.34 9.68 -4.14
C LYS A 337 -23.71 9.03 -4.36
N ASN A 338 -24.33 8.49 -3.30
CA ASN A 338 -25.66 7.91 -3.40
C ASN A 338 -26.73 8.94 -3.80
N ASN A 339 -26.62 10.18 -3.30
CA ASN A 339 -27.52 11.26 -3.71
C ASN A 339 -27.34 11.66 -5.18
N ILE A 340 -26.08 11.69 -5.67
CA ILE A 340 -25.80 11.95 -7.09
C ILE A 340 -26.43 10.87 -7.97
N ILE A 341 -26.31 9.59 -7.60
CA ILE A 341 -26.91 8.47 -8.35
C ILE A 341 -28.43 8.63 -8.42
N LYS A 342 -29.10 8.91 -7.30
CA LYS A 342 -30.55 9.14 -7.27
C LYS A 342 -30.98 10.30 -8.16
N LEU A 343 -30.27 11.43 -8.07
CA LEU A 343 -30.57 12.60 -8.91
C LEU A 343 -30.32 12.32 -10.40
N GLN A 344 -29.31 11.50 -10.74
CA GLN A 344 -29.06 11.07 -12.11
C GLN A 344 -30.17 10.17 -12.64
N GLU A 345 -30.68 9.24 -11.83
CA GLU A 345 -31.82 8.38 -12.16
C GLU A 345 -33.09 9.21 -12.38
N GLU A 346 -33.41 10.14 -11.47
CA GLU A 346 -34.55 11.05 -11.61
C GLU A 346 -34.42 11.92 -12.87
N ASN A 347 -33.24 12.47 -13.16
CA ASN A 347 -33.02 13.28 -14.36
C ASN A 347 -33.20 12.45 -15.65
N HIS A 348 -32.70 11.20 -15.66
CA HIS A 348 -32.88 10.29 -16.78
C HIS A 348 -34.36 9.94 -16.99
N GLN A 349 -35.09 9.72 -15.91
CA GLN A 349 -36.52 9.42 -15.96
C GLN A 349 -37.32 10.62 -16.48
N LEU A 350 -37.06 11.83 -15.98
CA LEU A 350 -37.68 13.06 -16.47
C LEU A 350 -37.38 13.32 -17.95
N ARG A 351 -36.15 13.07 -18.41
CA ARG A 351 -35.80 13.19 -19.84
C ARG A 351 -36.59 12.21 -20.70
N THR A 352 -36.74 10.98 -20.23
CA THR A 352 -37.51 9.94 -20.93
C THR A 352 -38.99 10.31 -21.00
N GLU A 353 -39.58 10.74 -19.89
CA GLU A 353 -40.97 11.22 -19.84
C GLU A 353 -41.19 12.43 -20.76
N ASN A 354 -40.27 13.39 -20.75
CA ASN A 354 -40.35 14.57 -21.61
C ASN A 354 -40.27 14.19 -23.10
N SER A 355 -39.41 13.24 -23.46
CA SER A 355 -39.34 12.69 -24.82
C SER A 355 -40.67 12.04 -25.23
N VAL A 356 -41.31 11.27 -24.34
CA VAL A 356 -42.61 10.64 -24.61
C VAL A 356 -43.71 11.67 -24.77
N ILE A 357 -43.73 12.71 -23.93
CA ILE A 357 -44.69 13.82 -24.03
C ILE A 357 -44.53 14.55 -25.36
N LEU A 358 -43.29 14.87 -25.75
CA LEU A 358 -42.98 15.53 -27.01
C LEU A 358 -43.45 14.71 -28.21
N MET A 359 -43.15 13.40 -28.22
CA MET A 359 -43.59 12.48 -29.27
C MET A 359 -45.12 12.42 -29.37
N LYS A 360 -45.83 12.32 -28.25
CA LYS A 360 -47.31 12.34 -28.22
C LYS A 360 -47.87 13.67 -28.72
N ALA A 361 -47.24 14.79 -28.36
CA ALA A 361 -47.66 16.11 -28.83
C ALA A 361 -47.47 16.27 -30.34
N GLN A 362 -46.32 15.83 -30.88
CA GLN A 362 -46.05 15.81 -32.32
C GLN A 362 -47.05 14.93 -33.07
N GLN A 363 -47.32 13.72 -32.58
CA GLN A 363 -48.30 12.81 -33.20
C GLN A 363 -49.71 13.42 -33.21
N ARG A 364 -50.13 14.09 -32.13
CA ARG A 364 -51.42 14.80 -32.09
C ARG A 364 -51.47 15.95 -33.09
N LEU A 365 -50.37 16.71 -33.23
CA LEU A 365 -50.29 17.81 -34.19
C LEU A 365 -50.39 17.27 -35.63
N GLU A 366 -49.70 16.16 -35.94
CA GLU A 366 -49.80 15.52 -37.26
C GLU A 366 -51.21 15.05 -37.59
N VAL A 367 -51.92 14.47 -36.62
CA VAL A 367 -53.32 14.05 -36.80
C VAL A 367 -54.20 15.27 -37.07
N LEU A 368 -54.11 16.33 -36.26
CA LEU A 368 -54.89 17.56 -36.45
C LEU A 368 -54.58 18.23 -37.80
N LEU A 369 -53.33 18.20 -38.25
CA LEU A 369 -52.94 18.79 -39.52
C LEU A 369 -53.51 17.98 -40.69
N ARG A 370 -53.53 16.64 -40.59
CA ARG A 370 -54.20 15.78 -41.57
C ARG A 370 -55.70 16.05 -41.61
N ASP A 371 -56.34 16.16 -40.46
CA ASP A 371 -57.78 16.44 -40.35
C ASP A 371 -58.13 17.81 -40.97
N LEU A 372 -57.36 18.85 -40.63
CA LEU A 372 -57.53 20.19 -41.20
C LEU A 372 -57.32 20.21 -42.72
N ASN A 373 -56.32 19.48 -43.22
CA ASN A 373 -56.08 19.41 -44.67
C ASN A 373 -57.25 18.70 -45.38
N CYS A 374 -57.79 17.63 -44.79
CA CYS A 374 -58.98 16.95 -45.30
C CYS A 374 -60.21 17.87 -45.32
N GLU A 375 -60.43 18.66 -44.26
CA GLU A 375 -61.51 19.65 -44.19
C GLU A 375 -61.35 20.74 -45.25
N LEU A 376 -60.13 21.27 -45.40
CA LEU A 376 -59.81 22.31 -46.37
C LEU A 376 -59.97 21.82 -47.81
N ASP A 377 -59.55 20.59 -48.12
CA ASP A 377 -59.76 19.97 -49.43
C ASP A 377 -61.24 19.75 -49.71
N THR A 378 -62.01 19.30 -48.71
CA THR A 378 -63.47 19.16 -48.81
C THR A 378 -64.14 20.52 -49.07
N TYR A 379 -63.73 21.56 -48.35
CA TYR A 379 -64.24 22.92 -48.55
C TYR A 379 -63.90 23.47 -49.94
N LYS A 380 -62.66 23.28 -50.41
CA LYS A 380 -62.25 23.68 -51.77
C LYS A 380 -63.08 22.98 -52.84
N GLN A 381 -63.26 21.66 -52.73
CA GLN A 381 -64.07 20.88 -53.68
C GLN A 381 -65.53 21.34 -53.67
N SER A 382 -66.11 21.56 -52.49
CA SER A 382 -67.47 22.07 -52.35
C SER A 382 -67.64 23.47 -52.96
N ARG A 383 -66.69 24.38 -52.70
CA ARG A 383 -66.71 25.73 -53.27
C ARG A 383 -66.56 25.72 -54.79
N GLN A 384 -65.67 24.88 -55.32
CA GLN A 384 -65.51 24.69 -56.75
C GLN A 384 -66.82 24.18 -57.39
N GLY A 385 -67.47 23.17 -56.79
CA GLY A 385 -68.77 22.69 -57.26
C GLY A 385 -69.85 23.78 -57.23
N LEU A 386 -69.85 24.66 -56.22
CA LEU A 386 -70.77 25.80 -56.16
C LEU A 386 -70.48 26.86 -57.24
N ASP A 387 -69.21 27.18 -57.49
CA ASP A 387 -68.79 28.09 -58.55
C ASP A 387 -69.19 27.54 -59.94
N GLU A 388 -69.04 26.24 -60.15
CA GLU A 388 -69.50 25.54 -61.36
C GLU A 388 -71.03 25.66 -61.52
N MET A 389 -71.81 25.41 -60.46
CA MET A 389 -73.26 25.59 -60.48
C MET A 389 -73.68 27.05 -60.73
N TYR A 390 -72.99 28.03 -60.11
CA TYR A 390 -73.30 29.45 -60.32
C TYR A 390 -73.00 29.89 -61.75
N ASN A 391 -71.87 29.46 -62.31
CA ASN A 391 -71.51 29.74 -63.70
C ASN A 391 -72.51 29.12 -64.67
N GLU A 392 -72.93 27.89 -64.39
CA GLU A 392 -73.95 27.19 -65.18
C GLU A 392 -75.31 27.90 -65.10
N ALA A 393 -75.78 28.29 -63.92
CA ALA A 393 -77.01 29.07 -63.75
C ALA A 393 -76.93 30.43 -64.45
N ARG A 394 -75.78 31.11 -64.40
CA ARG A 394 -75.55 32.37 -65.11
C ARG A 394 -75.55 32.19 -66.63
N ARG A 395 -74.99 31.08 -67.13
CA ARG A 395 -75.03 30.71 -68.54
C ARG A 395 -76.48 30.49 -68.99
N GLN A 396 -77.24 29.69 -68.25
CA GLN A 396 -78.66 29.44 -68.51
C GLN A 396 -79.48 30.74 -68.49
N LEU A 397 -79.26 31.64 -67.52
CA LEU A 397 -79.93 32.94 -67.47
C LEU A 397 -79.61 33.81 -68.69
N LYS A 398 -78.34 33.82 -69.13
CA LYS A 398 -77.92 34.57 -70.32
C LYS A 398 -78.57 34.02 -71.59
N GLU A 399 -78.68 32.70 -71.69
CA GLU A 399 -79.38 32.01 -72.79
C GLU A 399 -80.87 32.36 -72.79
N GLU A 400 -81.55 32.30 -71.63
CA GLU A 400 -82.95 32.72 -71.47
C GLU A 400 -83.18 34.21 -71.83
N CYS A 401 -82.29 35.11 -71.40
CA CYS A 401 -82.37 36.53 -71.75
C CYS A 401 -82.20 36.75 -73.26
N GLN A 402 -81.26 36.05 -73.90
CA GLN A 402 -81.10 36.09 -75.35
C GLN A 402 -82.36 35.57 -76.05
N LEU A 403 -82.90 34.44 -75.59
CA LEU A 403 -84.14 33.87 -76.12
C LEU A 403 -85.30 34.87 -76.01
N ARG A 404 -85.47 35.51 -74.85
CA ARG A 404 -86.48 36.56 -74.64
C ARG A 404 -86.27 37.77 -75.53
N GLN A 405 -85.04 38.19 -75.77
CA GLN A 405 -84.75 39.33 -76.65
C GLN A 405 -85.05 39.02 -78.11
N VAL A 406 -84.75 37.80 -78.57
CA VAL A 406 -85.14 37.30 -79.90
C VAL A 406 -86.66 37.24 -80.01
N LEU A 407 -87.35 36.66 -79.02
CA LEU A 407 -88.82 36.64 -79.01
C LEU A 407 -89.42 38.06 -79.00
N HIS A 408 -88.82 39.00 -78.26
CA HIS A 408 -89.27 40.39 -78.23
C HIS A 408 -88.99 41.13 -79.55
N SER A 409 -87.85 40.88 -80.21
CA SER A 409 -87.55 41.50 -81.51
C SER A 409 -88.45 40.92 -82.62
N GLU A 410 -88.72 39.62 -82.60
CA GLU A 410 -89.71 38.99 -83.47
C GLU A 410 -91.10 39.55 -83.21
N HIS A 411 -91.48 39.74 -81.94
CA HIS A 411 -92.76 40.37 -81.59
C HIS A 411 -92.82 41.84 -82.02
N PHE A 412 -91.73 42.61 -81.91
CA PHE A 412 -91.69 44.00 -82.37
C PHE A 412 -91.71 44.10 -83.90
N GLN A 413 -91.03 43.19 -84.60
CA GLN A 413 -91.12 43.07 -86.06
C GLN A 413 -92.54 42.72 -86.51
N SER A 414 -93.20 41.79 -85.82
CA SER A 414 -94.60 41.47 -86.12
C SER A 414 -95.52 42.66 -85.86
N PHE A 415 -95.34 43.39 -84.75
CA PHE A 415 -96.11 44.58 -84.42
C PHE A 415 -95.88 45.72 -85.43
N SER A 416 -94.62 45.99 -85.81
CA SER A 416 -94.26 46.98 -86.83
C SER A 416 -94.86 46.60 -88.18
N SER A 417 -94.82 45.32 -88.55
CA SER A 417 -95.44 44.83 -89.79
C SER A 417 -96.95 45.07 -89.78
N VAL A 418 -97.62 44.78 -88.66
CA VAL A 418 -99.05 45.06 -88.47
C VAL A 418 -99.33 46.56 -88.51
N SER A 419 -98.52 47.41 -87.86
CA SER A 419 -98.67 48.86 -87.91
C SER A 419 -98.43 49.45 -89.30
N ILE A 420 -97.47 48.92 -90.08
CA ILE A 420 -97.25 49.32 -91.48
C ILE A 420 -98.45 48.92 -92.34
N VAL A 421 -99.00 47.71 -92.15
CA VAL A 421 -100.24 47.30 -92.82
C VAL A 421 -101.38 48.24 -92.43
N TYR A 422 -101.52 48.58 -91.15
CA TYR A 422 -102.55 49.48 -90.65
C TYR A 422 -102.39 50.92 -91.20
N LEU A 423 -101.17 51.45 -91.24
CA LEU A 423 -100.84 52.75 -91.83
C LEU A 423 -101.06 52.76 -93.34
N ASN A 424 -100.71 51.69 -94.06
CA ASN A 424 -101.01 51.56 -95.48
C ASN A 424 -102.51 51.49 -95.74
N ILE A 425 -103.29 50.80 -94.90
CA ILE A 425 -104.76 50.81 -94.97
C ILE A 425 -105.28 52.24 -94.75
N ILE A 426 -104.78 52.98 -93.75
CA ILE A 426 -105.16 54.39 -93.51
C ILE A 426 -104.75 55.30 -94.68
N ARG A 427 -103.59 55.06 -95.30
CA ARG A 427 -103.10 55.85 -96.44
C ARG A 427 -103.91 55.59 -97.70
N ILE A 428 -104.31 54.34 -97.94
CA ILE A 428 -105.24 53.96 -99.00
C ILE A 428 -106.61 54.61 -98.76
N PHE A 429 -107.09 54.65 -97.50
CA PHE A 429 -108.35 55.30 -97.15
C PHE A 429 -108.33 56.84 -97.24
N ASN A 430 -107.20 57.51 -96.99
CA ASN A 430 -107.08 58.97 -97.12
C ASN A 430 -106.82 59.44 -98.57
N LEU A 431 -106.55 58.52 -99.50
CA LEU A 431 -106.35 58.79 -100.93
C LEU A 431 -107.56 58.38 -101.80
N ALA A 432 -108.64 57.93 -101.17
CA ALA A 432 -109.97 57.68 -101.75
C ALA A 432 -110.96 58.66 -101.12
#